data_AF-A0AAC9MZT1-F1
#
_entry.id   AF-A0AAC9MZT1-F1
#
_cell.length_a   1.000
_cell.length_b   1.000
_cell.length_c   1.000
_cell.angle_alpha   90.00
_cell.angle_beta   90.00
_cell.angle_gamma   90.00
#
_symmetry.space_group_name_H-M   'P 1'
#
loop_
_entity.id
_entity.type
_entity.pdbx_description
1 polymer ?
#
loop_
_entity_poly.entity_id
_entity_poly.type
_entity_poly.pdbx_seq_one_letter_code
_entity_poly.pdbx_strand_id
1 'polypeptide(L)'
;MDRGDWPVVVTDRCARSCAEALGFADQDSARAWLTEQIRVNGTITDRLPASVVGRRSRSGYFLVIKDEVLLPLAEDRDGAPQWIGTNCVIFPERRRPSAAPLTLSGAGLLDQIELLPHAVERFQQYCGGSTDIDVARRELRARLAPTARAASRAPRWSGTRPAEFYLVAGQDDEYVLPCRTGGGGRPFDATTCIHRSRDLFELAGRRLIARCRVDAVPARRRARLTSGLGVVQARLEWNRPSWAPVRRDARWWVVLAPKLAIPVAWEPENRRRPLVALGVVDRRSMVIRVWEWLRDRLTPNPPTARQEPRKHPGARSAASRARTGGRAGRRTGRAAGKRAGRRRA
;
A
#
# COMPACT_ATOMS: atom_id res chain seq x y z
N MET A 1 17.72 -5.24 -37.64
CA MET A 1 16.76 -4.21 -37.19
C MET A 1 17.17 -3.78 -35.81
N ASP A 2 17.29 -2.48 -35.60
CA ASP A 2 17.32 -1.93 -34.26
C ASP A 2 15.94 -2.09 -33.61
N ARG A 3 15.87 -2.08 -32.28
CA ARG A 3 14.62 -2.01 -31.53
C ARG A 3 13.85 -0.71 -31.81
N GLY A 4 14.53 0.33 -32.30
CA GLY A 4 13.88 1.55 -32.80
C GLY A 4 13.05 1.36 -34.09
N ASP A 5 13.35 0.34 -34.90
CA ASP A 5 12.72 0.12 -36.22
C ASP A 5 11.44 -0.75 -36.14
N TRP A 6 11.15 -1.34 -34.97
CA TRP A 6 10.06 -2.30 -34.82
C TRP A 6 8.69 -1.61 -34.97
N PRO A 7 7.76 -2.14 -35.79
CA PRO A 7 6.42 -1.57 -35.94
C PRO A 7 5.66 -1.56 -34.60
N VAL A 8 4.85 -0.53 -34.39
CA VAL A 8 4.08 -0.33 -33.16
C VAL A 8 2.61 -0.65 -33.39
N VAL A 9 2.12 -1.72 -32.75
CA VAL A 9 0.72 -2.14 -32.77
C VAL A 9 -0.06 -1.41 -31.68
N VAL A 10 -1.06 -0.63 -32.08
CA VAL A 10 -1.96 0.09 -31.17
C VAL A 10 -3.07 -0.85 -30.69
N THR A 11 -3.01 -1.23 -29.41
CA THR A 11 -4.07 -2.05 -28.78
C THR A 11 -5.37 -1.26 -28.60
N ASP A 12 -6.51 -1.96 -28.55
CA ASP A 12 -7.83 -1.38 -28.26
C ASP A 12 -7.84 -0.51 -26.98
N ARG A 13 -7.11 -0.95 -25.95
CA ARG A 13 -6.94 -0.19 -24.71
C ARG A 13 -6.19 1.13 -24.93
N CYS A 14 -5.12 1.09 -25.72
CA CYS A 14 -4.35 2.29 -26.06
C CYS A 14 -5.21 3.26 -26.89
N ALA A 15 -5.91 2.74 -27.90
CA ALA A 15 -6.81 3.49 -28.75
C ALA A 15 -7.95 4.15 -27.94
N ARG A 16 -8.62 3.39 -27.06
CA ARG A 16 -9.68 3.91 -26.17
C ARG A 16 -9.17 4.96 -25.18
N SER A 17 -8.02 4.71 -24.55
CA SER A 17 -7.39 5.70 -23.65
C SER A 17 -6.99 6.98 -24.40
N CYS A 18 -6.74 6.91 -25.71
CA CYS A 18 -6.49 8.06 -26.56
C CYS A 18 -7.80 8.79 -26.93
N ALA A 19 -8.85 8.03 -27.28
CA ALA A 19 -10.17 8.56 -27.57
C ALA A 19 -10.73 9.37 -26.39
N GLU A 20 -10.71 8.79 -25.20
CA GLU A 20 -11.15 9.45 -23.96
C GLU A 20 -10.35 10.72 -23.62
N ALA A 21 -9.05 10.73 -23.90
CA ALA A 21 -8.16 11.80 -23.45
C ALA A 21 -8.05 12.97 -24.44
N LEU A 22 -8.17 12.71 -25.75
CA LEU A 22 -8.19 13.74 -26.80
C LEU A 22 -9.61 14.09 -27.27
N GLY A 23 -10.63 13.35 -26.86
CA GLY A 23 -12.04 13.63 -27.18
C GLY A 23 -12.46 13.16 -28.57
N PHE A 24 -11.91 12.05 -29.08
CA PHE A 24 -12.42 11.41 -30.29
C PHE A 24 -13.80 10.77 -30.03
N ALA A 25 -14.63 10.68 -31.06
CA ALA A 25 -15.97 10.09 -30.98
C ALA A 25 -15.94 8.59 -30.62
N ASP A 26 -14.91 7.87 -31.09
CA ASP A 26 -14.77 6.43 -30.95
C ASP A 26 -13.28 6.00 -30.90
N GLN A 27 -13.06 4.73 -30.56
CA GLN A 27 -11.72 4.16 -30.41
C GLN A 27 -10.99 3.95 -31.74
N ASP A 28 -11.69 3.76 -32.86
CA ASP A 28 -11.06 3.39 -34.13
C ASP A 28 -10.60 4.64 -34.90
N SER A 29 -11.34 5.74 -34.80
CA SER A 29 -10.89 7.09 -35.13
C SER A 29 -9.59 7.45 -34.39
N ALA A 30 -9.54 7.19 -33.07
CA ALA A 30 -8.33 7.43 -32.27
C ALA A 30 -7.18 6.47 -32.62
N ARG A 31 -7.48 5.21 -33.00
CA ARG A 31 -6.49 4.23 -33.47
C ARG A 31 -5.87 4.68 -34.80
N ALA A 32 -6.69 5.10 -35.77
CA ALA A 32 -6.21 5.60 -37.06
C ALA A 32 -5.32 6.84 -36.90
N TRP A 33 -5.73 7.79 -36.06
CA TRP A 33 -4.90 8.95 -35.72
C TRP A 33 -3.58 8.56 -35.05
N LEU A 34 -3.61 7.65 -34.06
CA LEU A 34 -2.39 7.17 -33.41
C LEU A 34 -1.43 6.49 -34.40
N THR A 35 -1.92 5.61 -35.27
CA THR A 35 -1.08 4.91 -36.27
C THR A 35 -0.40 5.91 -37.21
N GLU A 36 -1.11 6.94 -37.67
CA GLU A 36 -0.53 7.97 -38.53
C GLU A 36 0.48 8.86 -37.78
N GLN A 37 0.16 9.26 -36.54
CA GLN A 37 1.09 10.07 -35.74
C GLN A 37 2.33 9.29 -35.30
N ILE A 38 2.23 7.98 -35.06
CA ILE A 38 3.37 7.07 -34.85
C ILE A 38 4.28 7.09 -36.08
N ARG A 39 3.69 7.00 -37.29
CA ARG A 39 4.42 6.97 -38.57
C ARG A 39 5.14 8.29 -38.88
N VAL A 40 4.51 9.44 -38.57
CA VAL A 40 5.01 10.77 -38.96
C VAL A 40 5.84 11.45 -37.87
N ASN A 41 5.44 11.30 -36.61
CA ASN A 41 5.99 12.06 -35.46
C ASN A 41 6.44 11.17 -34.29
N GLY A 42 6.38 9.84 -34.44
CA GLY A 42 6.75 8.89 -33.40
C GLY A 42 8.27 8.76 -33.23
N THR A 43 8.73 8.71 -31.99
CA THR A 43 10.12 8.41 -31.62
C THR A 43 10.15 7.42 -30.47
N ILE A 44 10.85 6.30 -30.65
CA ILE A 44 11.03 5.28 -29.59
C ILE A 44 12.20 5.69 -28.70
N THR A 45 12.02 5.62 -27.38
CA THR A 45 13.02 6.02 -26.40
C THR A 45 12.91 5.22 -25.10
N ASP A 46 14.05 5.01 -24.44
CA ASP A 46 14.18 4.51 -23.06
C ASP A 46 14.21 5.65 -22.02
N ARG A 47 14.29 6.91 -22.48
CA ARG A 47 14.41 8.11 -21.64
C ARG A 47 13.17 8.99 -21.76
N LEU A 48 12.45 9.13 -20.65
CA LEU A 48 11.25 9.94 -20.57
C LEU A 48 11.56 11.44 -20.44
N PRO A 49 10.83 12.33 -21.13
CA PRO A 49 10.81 13.76 -20.84
C PRO A 49 10.41 14.05 -19.39
N ALA A 50 10.91 15.17 -18.84
CA ALA A 50 10.69 15.54 -17.44
C ALA A 50 9.20 15.64 -17.06
N SER A 51 8.36 16.14 -17.98
CA SER A 51 6.90 16.30 -17.82
C SER A 51 6.14 14.98 -17.65
N VAL A 52 6.74 13.84 -18.01
CA VAL A 52 6.16 12.49 -17.91
C VAL A 52 7.07 11.51 -17.18
N VAL A 53 8.07 12.00 -16.44
CA VAL A 53 9.06 11.16 -15.75
C VAL A 53 8.39 10.26 -14.69
N GLY A 54 8.88 9.02 -14.54
CA GLY A 54 8.31 8.04 -13.60
C GLY A 54 7.07 7.29 -14.12
N ARG A 55 6.68 7.47 -15.39
CA ARG A 55 5.86 6.46 -16.10
C ARG A 55 6.61 5.14 -16.17
N ARG A 56 5.85 4.05 -16.34
CA ARG A 56 6.40 2.69 -16.42
C ARG A 56 5.91 2.02 -17.70
N SER A 57 6.86 1.39 -18.38
CA SER A 57 6.68 0.50 -19.52
C SER A 57 7.00 -0.92 -19.07
N ARG A 58 6.52 -1.94 -19.79
CA ARG A 58 6.90 -3.34 -19.51
C ARG A 58 8.26 -3.70 -20.10
N SER A 59 8.63 -3.10 -21.24
CA SER A 59 9.94 -3.26 -21.86
C SER A 59 10.97 -2.24 -21.38
N GLY A 60 10.53 -1.19 -20.68
CA GLY A 60 11.35 0.00 -20.39
C GLY A 60 11.32 1.05 -21.51
N TYR A 61 10.89 0.68 -22.71
CA TYR A 61 10.76 1.58 -23.86
C TYR A 61 9.39 2.23 -23.94
N PHE A 62 9.36 3.43 -24.52
CA PHE A 62 8.17 4.23 -24.78
C PHE A 62 8.23 4.75 -26.21
N LEU A 63 7.08 5.00 -26.83
CA LEU A 63 7.00 5.86 -28.00
C LEU A 63 6.49 7.24 -27.58
N VAL A 64 7.17 8.29 -28.01
CA VAL A 64 6.77 9.70 -27.85
C VAL A 64 6.30 10.24 -29.19
N ILE A 65 5.16 10.93 -29.21
CA ILE A 65 4.64 11.68 -30.36
C ILE A 65 4.77 13.16 -29.98
N LYS A 66 5.85 13.82 -30.45
CA LYS A 66 6.09 15.28 -30.42
C LYS A 66 5.50 16.07 -29.22
N ASP A 67 5.80 15.61 -27.99
CA ASP A 67 5.30 16.19 -26.73
C ASP A 67 3.77 16.31 -26.61
N GLU A 68 3.02 15.50 -27.37
CA GLU A 68 1.57 15.38 -27.29
C GLU A 68 1.17 14.10 -26.54
N VAL A 69 1.77 12.96 -26.92
CA VAL A 69 1.37 11.63 -26.45
C VAL A 69 2.57 10.75 -26.16
N LEU A 70 2.49 9.99 -25.06
CA LEU A 70 3.43 8.93 -24.68
C LEU A 70 2.71 7.57 -24.65
N LEU A 71 3.28 6.58 -25.32
CA LEU A 71 2.78 5.20 -25.34
C LEU A 71 3.77 4.27 -24.62
N PRO A 72 3.44 3.71 -23.44
CA PRO A 72 4.25 2.68 -22.81
C PRO A 72 4.20 1.38 -23.62
N LEU A 73 5.37 0.90 -24.05
CA LEU A 73 5.48 -0.27 -24.92
C LEU A 73 5.61 -1.57 -24.12
N ALA A 74 5.37 -2.68 -24.81
CA ALA A 74 5.76 -4.01 -24.39
C ALA A 74 6.27 -4.76 -25.63
N GLU A 75 7.26 -5.64 -25.45
CA GLU A 75 7.64 -6.60 -26.51
C GLU A 75 6.47 -7.57 -26.72
N ASP A 76 6.28 -8.04 -27.95
CA ASP A 76 5.33 -9.10 -28.22
C ASP A 76 5.73 -10.39 -27.51
N ARG A 77 4.74 -11.13 -27.01
CA ARG A 77 4.94 -12.37 -26.27
C ARG A 77 5.20 -13.56 -27.17
N ASP A 78 4.68 -13.50 -28.39
CA ASP A 78 4.81 -14.57 -29.38
C ASP A 78 6.12 -14.45 -30.19
N GLY A 79 7.00 -13.52 -29.82
CA GLY A 79 8.35 -13.38 -30.35
C GLY A 79 8.47 -12.61 -31.66
N ALA A 80 7.37 -12.06 -32.20
CA ALA A 80 7.43 -11.19 -33.36
C ALA A 80 8.19 -9.88 -33.04
N PRO A 81 8.99 -9.33 -33.98
CA PRO A 81 9.76 -8.11 -33.77
C PRO A 81 8.87 -6.87 -33.89
N GLN A 82 7.93 -6.71 -32.94
CA GLN A 82 6.98 -5.63 -32.90
C GLN A 82 6.77 -5.11 -31.47
N TRP A 83 6.40 -3.84 -31.37
CA TRP A 83 6.05 -3.18 -30.12
C TRP A 83 4.54 -3.15 -29.92
N ILE A 84 4.10 -3.49 -28.72
CA ILE A 84 2.69 -3.42 -28.34
C ILE A 84 2.45 -2.14 -27.53
N GLY A 85 1.73 -1.17 -28.10
CA GLY A 85 1.29 0.04 -27.42
C GLY A 85 0.23 -0.29 -26.37
N THR A 86 0.58 -0.28 -25.08
CA THR A 86 -0.29 -0.82 -24.01
C THR A 86 -1.26 0.20 -23.41
N ASN A 87 -0.98 1.50 -23.55
CA ASN A 87 -1.81 2.60 -23.07
C ASN A 87 -1.43 3.90 -23.80
N CYS A 88 -2.32 4.89 -23.79
CA CYS A 88 -2.03 6.25 -24.25
C CYS A 88 -1.89 7.18 -23.02
N VAL A 89 -0.92 8.10 -23.03
CA VAL A 89 -0.70 9.08 -21.96
C VAL A 89 -0.50 10.46 -22.59
N ILE A 90 -1.45 11.37 -22.39
CA ILE A 90 -1.36 12.73 -22.93
C ILE A 90 -0.38 13.57 -22.10
N PHE A 91 0.49 14.34 -22.74
CA PHE A 91 1.42 15.23 -22.05
C PHE A 91 0.66 16.30 -21.23
N PRO A 92 1.17 16.75 -20.07
CA PRO A 92 0.44 17.68 -19.19
C PRO A 92 0.01 18.97 -19.90
N GLU A 93 0.88 19.51 -20.76
CA GLU A 93 0.71 20.78 -21.49
C GLU A 93 -0.42 20.74 -22.54
N ARG A 94 -0.79 19.55 -23.04
CA ARG A 94 -1.90 19.37 -24.00
C ARG A 94 -3.25 19.14 -23.33
N ARG A 95 -3.31 19.10 -22.00
CA ARG A 95 -4.56 18.85 -21.26
C ARG A 95 -5.40 20.11 -21.18
N ARG A 96 -6.72 19.92 -21.14
CA ARG A 96 -7.63 20.99 -20.69
C ARG A 96 -7.23 21.39 -19.26
N PRO A 97 -7.29 22.70 -18.91
CA PRO A 97 -7.01 23.16 -17.55
C PRO A 97 -7.85 22.39 -16.52
N SER A 98 -7.20 21.58 -15.68
CA SER A 98 -7.86 20.92 -14.56
C SER A 98 -7.86 21.85 -13.35
N ALA A 99 -8.95 21.88 -12.60
CA ALA A 99 -8.98 22.58 -11.32
C ALA A 99 -7.89 22.05 -10.38
N ALA A 100 -7.24 22.95 -9.64
CA ALA A 100 -6.14 22.60 -8.75
C ALA A 100 -6.62 21.55 -7.72
N PRO A 101 -5.97 20.38 -7.60
CA PRO A 101 -6.54 19.27 -6.83
C PRO A 101 -6.73 19.64 -5.35
N LEU A 102 -5.85 20.49 -4.80
CA LEU A 102 -5.91 20.99 -3.42
C LEU A 102 -7.11 21.89 -3.11
N THR A 103 -7.84 22.39 -4.11
CA THR A 103 -9.09 23.17 -3.91
C THR A 103 -10.35 22.32 -4.07
N LEU A 104 -10.21 21.00 -4.30
CA LEU A 104 -11.32 20.09 -4.51
C LEU A 104 -11.50 19.12 -3.33
N SER A 105 -12.75 18.70 -3.11
CA SER A 105 -13.12 17.71 -2.10
C SER A 105 -14.28 16.84 -2.57
N GLY A 106 -14.54 15.77 -1.81
CA GLY A 106 -15.62 14.82 -1.99
C GLY A 106 -15.66 14.18 -3.39
N ALA A 107 -16.88 14.09 -3.94
CA ALA A 107 -17.12 13.60 -5.29
C ALA A 107 -16.39 14.44 -6.36
N GLY A 108 -16.40 15.78 -6.24
CA GLY A 108 -15.77 16.67 -7.22
C GLY A 108 -14.26 16.47 -7.38
N LEU A 109 -13.56 16.10 -6.30
CA LEU A 109 -12.16 15.66 -6.38
C LEU A 109 -12.03 14.27 -7.03
N LEU A 110 -12.88 13.32 -6.63
CA LEU A 110 -12.85 11.96 -7.18
C LEU A 110 -13.16 11.93 -8.67
N ASP A 111 -13.96 12.85 -9.19
CA ASP A 111 -14.25 12.96 -10.63
C ASP A 111 -13.04 13.37 -11.47
N GLN A 112 -12.08 14.07 -10.86
CA GLN A 112 -10.79 14.39 -11.49
C GLN A 112 -9.77 13.24 -11.39
N ILE A 113 -10.08 12.15 -10.69
CA ILE A 113 -9.15 11.04 -10.39
C ILE A 113 -9.63 9.73 -11.03
N GLU A 114 -8.75 9.10 -11.82
CA GLU A 114 -8.92 7.70 -12.19
C GLU A 114 -8.26 6.78 -11.17
N LEU A 115 -9.02 5.77 -10.71
CA LEU A 115 -8.53 4.75 -9.80
C LEU A 115 -7.88 3.65 -10.62
N LEU A 116 -6.55 3.66 -10.73
CA LEU A 116 -5.83 2.66 -11.51
C LEU A 116 -6.09 1.25 -10.97
N PRO A 117 -6.02 0.19 -11.80
CA PRO A 117 -6.30 -1.19 -11.39
C PRO A 117 -5.58 -1.59 -10.10
N HIS A 118 -4.32 -1.19 -9.93
CA HIS A 118 -3.56 -1.50 -8.72
C HIS A 118 -4.10 -0.86 -7.43
N ALA A 119 -4.74 0.31 -7.51
CA ALA A 119 -5.43 0.90 -6.36
C ALA A 119 -6.68 0.09 -5.98
N VAL A 120 -7.41 -0.42 -6.98
CA VAL A 120 -8.56 -1.31 -6.77
C VAL A 120 -8.11 -2.66 -6.21
N GLU A 121 -7.09 -3.30 -6.78
CA GLU A 121 -6.49 -4.55 -6.28
C GLU A 121 -6.10 -4.44 -4.80
N ARG A 122 -5.46 -3.35 -4.39
CA ARG A 122 -5.10 -3.13 -2.98
C ARG A 122 -6.32 -2.91 -2.08
N PHE A 123 -7.39 -2.29 -2.59
CA PHE A 123 -8.65 -2.19 -1.87
C PHE A 123 -9.33 -3.56 -1.69
N GLN A 124 -9.31 -4.43 -2.71
CA GLN A 124 -9.80 -5.80 -2.60
C GLN A 124 -9.00 -6.59 -1.56
N GLN A 125 -7.66 -6.57 -1.67
CA GLN A 125 -6.75 -7.29 -0.77
C GLN A 125 -6.79 -6.80 0.69
N TYR A 126 -6.79 -5.49 0.91
CA TYR A 126 -6.52 -4.87 2.21
C TYR A 126 -7.64 -3.99 2.75
N CYS A 127 -8.83 -3.98 2.14
CA CYS A 127 -10.00 -3.21 2.64
C CYS A 127 -11.32 -3.99 2.56
N GLY A 128 -11.29 -5.28 2.16
CA GLY A 128 -12.48 -6.10 2.01
C GLY A 128 -13.44 -5.61 0.93
N GLY A 129 -12.91 -5.13 -0.20
CA GLY A 129 -13.71 -4.91 -1.41
C GLY A 129 -14.12 -6.20 -2.10
N SER A 130 -15.15 -6.15 -2.95
CA SER A 130 -15.61 -7.26 -3.79
C SER A 130 -14.48 -7.90 -4.62
N THR A 131 -14.58 -9.19 -4.95
CA THR A 131 -13.63 -9.87 -5.86
C THR A 131 -13.77 -9.42 -7.31
N ASP A 132 -14.94 -8.90 -7.70
CA ASP A 132 -15.16 -8.25 -8.99
C ASP A 132 -14.51 -6.85 -8.99
N ILE A 133 -13.66 -6.57 -9.99
CA ILE A 133 -12.87 -5.34 -10.05
C ILE A 133 -13.71 -4.07 -10.27
N ASP A 134 -14.81 -4.15 -11.02
CA ASP A 134 -15.64 -2.99 -11.31
C ASP A 134 -16.65 -2.72 -10.20
N VAL A 135 -17.15 -3.77 -9.53
CA VAL A 135 -17.85 -3.63 -8.25
C VAL A 135 -16.91 -3.01 -7.21
N ALA A 136 -15.69 -3.53 -7.05
CA ALA A 136 -14.72 -3.01 -6.09
C ALA A 136 -14.32 -1.54 -6.39
N ARG A 137 -14.22 -1.15 -7.67
CA ARG A 137 -13.98 0.25 -8.06
C ARG A 137 -15.13 1.17 -7.64
N ARG A 138 -16.38 0.72 -7.80
CA ARG A 138 -17.58 1.47 -7.34
C ARG A 138 -17.63 1.55 -5.82
N GLU A 139 -17.40 0.45 -5.11
CA GLU A 139 -17.30 0.41 -3.64
C GLU A 139 -16.21 1.35 -3.10
N LEU A 140 -15.02 1.35 -3.71
CA LEU A 140 -13.93 2.24 -3.33
C LEU A 140 -14.32 3.71 -3.54
N ARG A 141 -14.87 4.09 -4.71
CA ARG A 141 -15.37 5.46 -4.93
C ARG A 141 -16.43 5.86 -3.88
N ALA A 142 -17.39 4.98 -3.59
CA ALA A 142 -18.44 5.23 -2.60
C ALA A 142 -17.90 5.39 -1.17
N ARG A 143 -16.85 4.65 -0.77
CA ARG A 143 -16.22 4.81 0.56
C ARG A 143 -15.38 6.07 0.67
N LEU A 144 -14.72 6.51 -0.40
CA LEU A 144 -13.89 7.71 -0.39
C LEU A 144 -14.75 8.99 -0.46
N ALA A 145 -15.82 9.00 -1.27
CA ALA A 145 -16.56 10.21 -1.64
C ALA A 145 -17.08 11.11 -0.48
N PRO A 146 -17.52 10.59 0.68
CA PRO A 146 -18.04 11.44 1.75
C PRO A 146 -16.97 12.33 2.43
N THR A 147 -15.69 11.98 2.32
CA THR A 147 -14.59 12.57 3.11
C THR A 147 -13.30 12.82 2.31
N ALA A 148 -13.31 12.52 1.01
CA ALA A 148 -12.17 12.71 0.13
C ALA A 148 -11.71 14.18 0.11
N ARG A 149 -10.41 14.39 0.23
CA ARG A 149 -9.75 15.68 0.00
C ARG A 149 -8.33 15.46 -0.48
N ALA A 150 -7.80 16.43 -1.21
CA ALA A 150 -6.40 16.41 -1.60
C ALA A 150 -5.53 17.04 -0.51
N ALA A 151 -4.36 16.46 -0.29
CA ALA A 151 -3.34 16.97 0.62
C ALA A 151 -1.98 17.02 -0.08
N SER A 152 -1.18 18.05 0.19
CA SER A 152 0.19 18.17 -0.31
C SER A 152 1.19 17.27 0.44
N ARG A 153 0.77 16.69 1.58
CA ARG A 153 1.59 15.80 2.42
C ARG A 153 0.78 14.58 2.83
N ALA A 154 1.39 13.40 2.73
CA ALA A 154 0.77 12.18 3.18
C ALA A 154 0.66 12.13 4.72
N PRO A 155 -0.40 11.53 5.28
CA PRO A 155 -0.46 11.14 6.69
C PRO A 155 0.76 10.28 7.08
N ARG A 156 1.40 10.62 8.21
CA ARG A 156 2.67 10.03 8.68
C ARG A 156 2.65 8.50 8.81
N TRP A 157 1.47 7.90 9.01
CA TRP A 157 1.30 6.46 9.17
C TRP A 157 1.39 5.69 7.84
N SER A 158 1.18 6.35 6.70
CA SER A 158 0.97 5.68 5.40
C SER A 158 2.24 5.05 4.81
N GLY A 159 3.42 5.58 5.15
CA GLY A 159 4.71 5.11 4.61
C GLY A 159 4.82 5.21 3.08
N THR A 160 3.96 6.01 2.42
CA THR A 160 3.95 6.14 0.96
C THR A 160 5.17 6.89 0.43
N ARG A 161 5.50 6.63 -0.83
CA ARG A 161 6.49 7.41 -1.58
C ARG A 161 5.95 8.81 -1.91
N PRO A 162 6.83 9.79 -2.17
CA PRO A 162 6.45 11.09 -2.72
C PRO A 162 5.55 10.95 -3.95
N ALA A 163 4.53 11.81 -4.01
CA ALA A 163 3.57 11.96 -5.09
C ALA A 163 3.23 13.46 -5.24
N GLU A 164 2.57 13.86 -6.33
CA GLU A 164 2.21 15.26 -6.57
C GLU A 164 1.20 15.77 -5.53
N PHE A 165 0.24 14.92 -5.17
CA PHE A 165 -0.61 15.09 -4.00
C PHE A 165 -1.11 13.72 -3.51
N TYR A 166 -1.85 13.72 -2.41
CA TYR A 166 -2.46 12.53 -1.84
C TYR A 166 -3.96 12.77 -1.69
N LEU A 167 -4.78 11.86 -2.22
CA LEU A 167 -6.18 11.79 -1.80
C LEU A 167 -6.23 11.11 -0.43
N VAL A 168 -6.80 11.80 0.54
CA VAL A 168 -6.99 11.32 1.92
C VAL A 168 -8.49 11.27 2.19
N ALA A 169 -8.97 10.16 2.75
CA ALA A 169 -10.40 9.93 2.97
C ALA A 169 -10.68 8.88 4.07
N GLY A 170 -11.96 8.66 4.32
CA GLY A 170 -12.49 7.78 5.37
C GLY A 170 -12.44 8.43 6.75
N GLN A 171 -13.00 7.72 7.74
CA GLN A 171 -12.98 8.17 9.12
C GLN A 171 -11.55 8.22 9.65
N ASP A 172 -11.19 9.31 10.34
CA ASP A 172 -9.85 9.54 10.94
C ASP A 172 -8.68 9.33 9.95
N ASP A 173 -8.88 9.73 8.69
CA ASP A 173 -7.93 9.56 7.58
C ASP A 173 -7.45 8.12 7.45
N GLU A 174 -8.37 7.17 7.32
CA GLU A 174 -8.04 5.76 7.19
C GLU A 174 -7.55 5.34 5.79
N TYR A 175 -7.89 6.07 4.72
CA TYR A 175 -7.43 5.82 3.35
C TYR A 175 -6.44 6.91 2.89
N VAL A 176 -5.35 6.48 2.24
CA VAL A 176 -4.41 7.34 1.51
C VAL A 176 -4.15 6.74 0.13
N LEU A 177 -4.40 7.52 -0.90
CA LEU A 177 -4.14 7.18 -2.29
C LEU A 177 -3.14 8.21 -2.86
N PRO A 178 -1.87 7.85 -3.13
CA PRO A 178 -0.91 8.75 -3.76
C PRO A 178 -1.30 9.00 -5.22
N CYS A 179 -1.49 10.28 -5.53
CA CYS A 179 -1.95 10.77 -6.82
C CYS A 179 -0.83 11.47 -7.60
N ARG A 180 -0.85 11.26 -8.91
CA ARG A 180 0.01 11.93 -9.89
C ARG A 180 -0.84 12.44 -11.04
N THR A 181 -0.26 13.23 -11.93
CA THR A 181 -0.87 13.60 -13.20
C THR A 181 -1.31 12.33 -13.94
N GLY A 182 -2.53 12.34 -14.48
CA GLY A 182 -3.23 11.16 -14.99
C GLY A 182 -2.63 10.58 -16.26
N GLY A 183 -3.19 9.49 -16.80
CA GLY A 183 -2.84 8.97 -18.13
C GLY A 183 -3.87 9.28 -19.21
N GLY A 184 -5.10 8.83 -18.99
CA GLY A 184 -6.23 8.90 -19.94
C GLY A 184 -7.20 10.05 -19.65
N GLY A 185 -8.51 9.78 -19.78
CA GLY A 185 -9.58 10.80 -19.73
C GLY A 185 -9.81 11.52 -18.39
N ARG A 186 -8.98 11.30 -17.36
CA ARG A 186 -9.03 12.05 -16.09
C ARG A 186 -7.66 12.69 -15.80
N PRO A 187 -7.62 13.94 -15.28
CA PRO A 187 -6.37 14.68 -15.13
C PRO A 187 -5.42 14.10 -14.09
N PHE A 188 -5.86 13.22 -13.18
CA PHE A 188 -5.03 12.58 -12.15
C PHE A 188 -5.22 11.05 -12.07
N ASP A 189 -4.13 10.33 -11.81
CA ASP A 189 -4.12 8.87 -11.53
C ASP A 189 -3.93 8.64 -10.03
N ALA A 190 -4.81 7.90 -9.37
CA ALA A 190 -4.52 7.29 -8.06
C ALA A 190 -3.79 5.95 -8.27
N THR A 191 -2.55 5.86 -7.80
CA THR A 191 -1.63 4.77 -8.17
C THR A 191 -1.72 3.51 -7.30
N THR A 192 -2.15 3.65 -6.06
CA THR A 192 -2.38 2.55 -5.12
C THR A 192 -3.37 2.99 -4.05
N CYS A 193 -3.87 2.05 -3.24
CA CYS A 193 -4.74 2.32 -2.09
C CYS A 193 -4.07 1.78 -0.82
N ILE A 194 -3.87 2.65 0.17
CA ILE A 194 -3.23 2.32 1.44
C ILE A 194 -4.24 2.57 2.56
N HIS A 195 -4.54 1.53 3.33
CA HIS A 195 -5.42 1.62 4.50
C HIS A 195 -4.62 1.62 5.81
N ARG A 196 -5.01 2.48 6.76
CA ARG A 196 -4.35 2.70 8.06
C ARG A 196 -4.33 1.45 8.95
N SER A 197 -5.16 0.44 8.68
CA SER A 197 -5.17 -0.84 9.40
C SER A 197 -4.56 -2.02 8.66
N ARG A 198 -4.00 -1.85 7.44
CA ARG A 198 -3.50 -2.97 6.61
C ARG A 198 -2.60 -3.93 7.42
N ASP A 199 -1.69 -3.37 8.22
CA ASP A 199 -0.71 -4.12 9.03
C ASP A 199 -1.37 -4.99 10.11
N LEU A 200 -2.63 -4.73 10.48
CA LEU A 200 -3.40 -5.56 11.43
C LEU A 200 -3.97 -6.81 10.77
N PHE A 201 -4.28 -6.76 9.47
CA PHE A 201 -4.79 -7.90 8.70
C PHE A 201 -3.68 -8.88 8.30
N GLU A 202 -2.42 -8.44 8.30
CA GLU A 202 -1.24 -9.30 8.17
C GLU A 202 -0.89 -10.04 9.49
N LEU A 203 -1.50 -9.68 10.62
CA LEU A 203 -1.29 -10.36 11.90
C LEU A 203 -2.21 -11.57 12.06
N ALA A 204 -1.62 -12.67 12.50
CA ALA A 204 -2.32 -13.88 12.89
C ALA A 204 -2.04 -14.30 14.34
N GLY A 205 -2.94 -15.13 14.86
CA GLY A 205 -2.82 -15.82 16.13
C GLY A 205 -2.54 -14.90 17.33
N ARG A 206 -1.61 -15.31 18.20
CA ARG A 206 -1.18 -14.56 19.38
C ARG A 206 -0.74 -13.12 19.07
N ARG A 207 -0.17 -12.85 17.88
CA ARG A 207 0.29 -11.50 17.51
C ARG A 207 -0.89 -10.55 17.28
N LEU A 208 -1.97 -11.04 16.65
CA LEU A 208 -3.21 -10.28 16.48
C LEU A 208 -3.89 -10.03 17.82
N ILE A 209 -4.04 -11.07 18.66
CA ILE A 209 -4.66 -10.95 19.99
C ILE A 209 -3.90 -9.98 20.91
N ALA A 210 -2.57 -9.89 20.79
CA ALA A 210 -1.78 -8.89 21.52
C ALA A 210 -2.09 -7.42 21.15
N ARG A 211 -2.71 -7.16 19.98
CA ARG A 211 -3.22 -5.86 19.56
C ARG A 211 -4.64 -5.56 20.04
N CYS A 212 -5.32 -6.52 20.67
CA CYS A 212 -6.68 -6.38 21.18
C CYS A 212 -6.69 -5.95 22.66
N ARG A 213 -7.49 -4.93 22.99
CA ARG A 213 -7.99 -4.67 24.34
C ARG A 213 -9.16 -5.60 24.60
N VAL A 214 -8.92 -6.65 25.39
CA VAL A 214 -9.97 -7.59 25.86
C VAL A 214 -10.56 -7.19 27.22
N ASP A 215 -10.25 -5.98 27.70
CA ASP A 215 -10.52 -5.57 29.06
C ASP A 215 -12.00 -5.25 29.36
N ALA A 216 -12.79 -4.97 28.30
CA ALA A 216 -14.25 -4.90 28.36
C ALA A 216 -14.94 -6.29 28.36
N VAL A 217 -14.21 -7.38 28.10
CA VAL A 217 -14.78 -8.74 28.08
C VAL A 217 -14.79 -9.32 29.50
N PRO A 218 -15.93 -9.84 30.02
CA PRO A 218 -16.01 -10.44 31.35
C PRO A 218 -14.94 -11.51 31.60
N ALA A 219 -14.32 -11.52 32.79
CA ALA A 219 -13.14 -12.33 33.09
C ALA A 219 -13.29 -13.83 32.75
N ARG A 220 -14.43 -14.45 33.08
CA ARG A 220 -14.74 -15.86 32.72
C ARG A 220 -14.74 -16.14 31.21
N ARG A 221 -15.03 -15.13 30.37
CA ARG A 221 -14.94 -15.22 28.90
C ARG A 221 -13.53 -14.86 28.41
N ARG A 222 -12.84 -13.91 29.05
CA ARG A 222 -11.44 -13.53 28.75
C ARG A 222 -10.46 -14.69 28.95
N ALA A 223 -10.66 -15.52 29.98
CA ALA A 223 -9.89 -16.75 30.18
C ALA A 223 -10.04 -17.73 28.99
N ARG A 224 -11.25 -17.87 28.43
CA ARG A 224 -11.52 -18.68 27.21
C ARG A 224 -10.99 -18.04 25.92
N LEU A 225 -10.74 -16.72 25.91
CA LEU A 225 -10.06 -16.05 24.81
C LEU A 225 -8.53 -16.14 24.89
N THR A 226 -7.99 -16.66 26.00
CA THR A 226 -6.54 -16.78 26.22
C THR A 226 -6.08 -18.23 26.33
N SER A 227 -7.02 -19.19 26.39
CA SER A 227 -6.72 -20.63 26.29
C SER A 227 -6.41 -21.06 24.85
N GLY A 228 -5.70 -22.19 24.72
CA GLY A 228 -4.61 -22.28 23.74
C GLY A 228 -5.01 -22.30 22.27
N LEU A 229 -6.13 -22.93 21.90
CA LEU A 229 -6.41 -23.30 20.51
C LEU A 229 -6.95 -22.16 19.64
N GLY A 230 -8.02 -21.48 20.07
CA GLY A 230 -8.62 -20.38 19.27
C GLY A 230 -7.67 -19.18 19.09
N VAL A 231 -6.69 -19.04 19.98
CA VAL A 231 -5.67 -17.99 19.93
C VAL A 231 -4.60 -18.27 18.86
N VAL A 232 -4.38 -19.52 18.46
CA VAL A 232 -3.39 -19.85 17.41
C VAL A 232 -3.93 -19.53 16.02
N GLN A 233 -5.23 -19.76 15.78
CA GLN A 233 -5.88 -19.56 14.48
C GLN A 233 -6.53 -18.17 14.32
N ALA A 234 -6.35 -17.26 15.28
CA ALA A 234 -6.97 -15.95 15.27
C ALA A 234 -6.61 -15.15 13.99
N ARG A 235 -7.62 -14.71 13.24
CA ARG A 235 -7.48 -13.86 12.04
C ARG A 235 -8.46 -12.70 12.08
N LEU A 236 -8.12 -11.58 11.45
CA LEU A 236 -8.99 -10.42 11.35
C LEU A 236 -9.78 -10.48 10.03
N GLU A 237 -11.10 -10.32 10.09
CA GLU A 237 -12.01 -10.34 8.94
C GLU A 237 -12.72 -8.98 8.79
N TRP A 238 -12.74 -8.48 7.56
CA TRP A 238 -13.44 -7.25 7.18
C TRP A 238 -14.94 -7.36 7.37
N ASN A 239 -15.50 -8.53 7.07
CA ASN A 239 -16.92 -8.78 7.01
C ASN A 239 -17.41 -9.54 8.26
N ARG A 240 -18.68 -9.33 8.62
CA ARG A 240 -19.36 -10.11 9.66
C ARG A 240 -19.47 -11.58 9.22
N PRO A 241 -18.99 -12.56 10.00
CA PRO A 241 -19.26 -13.97 9.73
C PRO A 241 -20.78 -14.23 9.72
N SER A 242 -21.28 -14.96 8.71
CA SER A 242 -22.73 -15.12 8.46
C SER A 242 -23.55 -15.53 9.68
N TRP A 243 -23.00 -16.43 10.50
CA TRP A 243 -23.58 -16.98 11.74
C TRP A 243 -23.53 -16.05 12.96
N ALA A 244 -22.75 -14.97 12.91
CA ALA A 244 -22.58 -14.04 14.03
C ALA A 244 -23.70 -12.97 14.01
N PRO A 245 -24.21 -12.51 15.18
CA PRO A 245 -25.24 -11.48 15.22
C PRO A 245 -24.72 -10.14 14.67
N VAL A 246 -25.63 -9.32 14.14
CA VAL A 246 -25.29 -7.95 13.72
C VAL A 246 -24.87 -7.12 14.94
N ARG A 247 -23.79 -6.35 14.77
CA ARG A 247 -23.19 -5.46 15.76
C ARG A 247 -22.87 -4.14 15.06
N ARG A 248 -23.55 -3.05 15.42
CA ARG A 248 -23.38 -1.72 14.79
C ARG A 248 -22.08 -1.04 15.22
N ASP A 249 -21.64 -1.38 16.42
CA ASP A 249 -20.40 -1.01 17.11
C ASP A 249 -19.15 -1.73 16.57
N ALA A 250 -19.31 -2.87 15.88
CA ALA A 250 -18.20 -3.64 15.36
C ALA A 250 -17.73 -3.11 13.99
N ARG A 251 -16.47 -2.67 13.92
CA ARG A 251 -15.80 -2.34 12.67
C ARG A 251 -15.39 -3.60 11.92
N TRP A 252 -14.82 -4.58 12.64
CA TRP A 252 -14.30 -5.85 12.10
C TRP A 252 -14.56 -7.01 13.06
N TRP A 253 -14.15 -8.22 12.67
CA TRP A 253 -14.29 -9.44 13.46
C TRP A 253 -12.96 -10.18 13.59
N VAL A 254 -12.51 -10.47 14.80
CA VAL A 254 -11.41 -11.42 15.02
C VAL A 254 -12.02 -12.82 15.13
N VAL A 255 -11.87 -13.64 14.10
CA VAL A 255 -12.34 -15.02 14.08
C VAL A 255 -11.26 -15.92 14.66
N LEU A 256 -11.63 -16.72 15.67
CA LEU A 256 -10.73 -17.55 16.45
C LEU A 256 -10.81 -19.03 16.07
N ALA A 257 -12.02 -19.48 15.72
CA ALA A 257 -12.33 -20.84 15.30
C ALA A 257 -13.69 -20.84 14.57
N PRO A 258 -14.09 -21.93 13.88
CA PRO A 258 -15.43 -22.06 13.33
C PRO A 258 -16.51 -21.77 14.39
N LYS A 259 -17.42 -20.84 14.09
CA LYS A 259 -18.47 -20.37 15.01
C LYS A 259 -17.97 -19.73 16.33
N LEU A 260 -16.73 -19.23 16.39
CA LEU A 260 -16.19 -18.43 17.50
C LEU A 260 -15.47 -17.17 17.00
N ALA A 261 -15.94 -16.00 17.44
CA ALA A 261 -15.35 -14.71 17.03
C ALA A 261 -15.55 -13.61 18.08
N ILE A 262 -14.71 -12.58 17.97
CA ILE A 262 -14.75 -11.34 18.75
C ILE A 262 -15.15 -10.20 17.79
N PRO A 263 -16.33 -9.56 17.95
CA PRO A 263 -16.58 -8.28 17.30
C PRO A 263 -15.63 -7.23 17.87
N VAL A 264 -14.95 -6.46 17.01
CA VAL A 264 -14.00 -5.43 17.43
C VAL A 264 -14.34 -4.05 16.88
N ALA A 265 -14.28 -3.04 17.75
CA ALA A 265 -14.16 -1.65 17.35
C ALA A 265 -12.68 -1.32 17.06
N TRP A 266 -12.45 -0.22 16.36
CA TRP A 266 -11.12 0.22 15.95
C TRP A 266 -10.87 1.66 16.40
N GLU A 267 -9.83 1.84 17.20
CA GLU A 267 -9.36 3.13 17.74
C GLU A 267 -7.89 3.31 17.30
N PRO A 268 -7.64 3.86 16.10
CA PRO A 268 -6.32 3.84 15.49
C PRO A 268 -5.29 4.80 16.12
N GLU A 269 -5.69 5.58 17.13
CA GLU A 269 -4.84 6.46 17.93
C GLU A 269 -3.98 5.61 18.88
N ASN A 270 -4.55 4.52 19.41
CA ASN A 270 -3.85 3.57 20.27
C ASN A 270 -3.00 2.62 19.43
N ARG A 271 -1.85 3.11 18.92
CA ARG A 271 -0.93 2.35 18.06
C ARG A 271 -0.50 0.99 18.61
N ARG A 272 -0.49 0.79 19.94
CA ARG A 272 -0.14 -0.49 20.57
C ARG A 272 -1.31 -1.48 20.54
N ARG A 273 -2.50 -1.06 20.99
CA ARG A 273 -3.72 -1.88 21.03
C ARG A 273 -4.92 -1.18 20.36
N PRO A 274 -4.93 -1.08 19.03
CA PRO A 274 -5.96 -0.34 18.29
C PRO A 274 -7.28 -1.09 18.15
N LEU A 275 -7.35 -2.38 18.48
CA LEU A 275 -8.59 -3.17 18.42
C LEU A 275 -9.21 -3.25 19.82
N VAL A 276 -10.52 -3.01 19.93
CA VAL A 276 -11.28 -3.10 21.19
C VAL A 276 -12.30 -4.22 21.09
N ALA A 277 -12.19 -5.23 21.95
CA ALA A 277 -13.12 -6.37 21.96
C ALA A 277 -14.46 -5.99 22.58
N LEU A 278 -15.54 -6.08 21.80
CA LEU A 278 -16.90 -5.70 22.17
C LEU A 278 -17.70 -6.86 22.79
N GLY A 279 -17.03 -7.99 23.06
CA GLY A 279 -17.61 -9.21 23.61
C GLY A 279 -17.04 -10.47 22.97
N VAL A 280 -17.71 -11.60 23.16
CA VAL A 280 -17.39 -12.88 22.52
C VAL A 280 -18.68 -13.49 22.00
N VAL A 281 -18.68 -13.86 20.72
CA VAL A 281 -19.75 -14.61 20.09
C VAL A 281 -19.27 -16.04 19.89
N ASP A 282 -19.82 -16.96 20.66
CA ASP A 282 -19.64 -18.40 20.49
C ASP A 282 -20.99 -19.00 20.08
N ARG A 283 -21.02 -19.67 18.92
CA ARG A 283 -22.15 -20.44 18.36
C ARG A 283 -21.79 -21.92 18.13
N ARG A 284 -20.71 -22.40 18.74
CA ARG A 284 -20.29 -23.81 18.70
C ARG A 284 -21.22 -24.68 19.55
N SER A 285 -21.29 -25.98 19.24
CA SER A 285 -22.09 -26.92 20.02
C SER A 285 -21.54 -27.08 21.45
N MET A 286 -22.40 -27.48 22.38
CA MET A 286 -21.99 -27.73 23.77
C MET A 286 -20.90 -28.80 23.86
N VAL A 287 -20.96 -29.84 23.02
CA VAL A 287 -19.94 -30.90 22.95
C VAL A 287 -18.55 -30.33 22.65
N ILE A 288 -18.41 -29.45 21.64
CA ILE A 288 -17.13 -28.82 21.29
C ILE A 288 -16.61 -27.97 22.45
N ARG A 289 -17.48 -27.20 23.11
CA ARG A 289 -17.13 -26.34 24.25
C ARG A 289 -16.65 -27.14 25.46
N VAL A 290 -17.31 -28.25 25.77
CA VAL A 290 -16.92 -29.15 26.86
C VAL A 290 -15.62 -29.86 26.52
N TRP A 291 -15.44 -30.33 25.29
CA TRP A 291 -14.22 -31.02 24.86
C TRP A 291 -12.98 -30.11 24.82
N GLU A 292 -13.13 -28.83 24.48
CA GLU A 292 -12.07 -27.82 24.65
C GLU A 292 -11.78 -27.53 26.12
N TRP A 293 -12.82 -27.33 26.95
CA TRP A 293 -12.64 -27.06 28.37
C TRP A 293 -11.98 -28.23 29.12
N LEU A 294 -12.32 -29.47 28.78
CA LEU A 294 -11.65 -30.67 29.28
C LEU A 294 -10.19 -30.69 28.84
N ARG A 295 -9.89 -30.43 27.56
CA ARG A 295 -8.51 -30.39 27.07
C ARG A 295 -7.68 -29.30 27.74
N ASP A 296 -8.23 -28.09 27.91
CA ASP A 296 -7.56 -26.98 28.61
C ASP A 296 -7.28 -27.30 30.10
N ARG A 297 -8.00 -28.26 30.71
CA ARG A 297 -7.72 -28.77 32.07
C ARG A 297 -6.80 -29.99 32.11
N LEU A 298 -6.84 -30.85 31.09
CA LEU A 298 -6.08 -32.09 31.01
C LEU A 298 -4.70 -31.91 30.36
N THR A 299 -4.50 -30.83 29.60
CA THR A 299 -3.17 -30.46 29.10
C THR A 299 -2.45 -29.69 30.20
N PRO A 300 -1.39 -30.23 30.83
CA PRO A 300 -0.63 -29.46 31.79
C PRO A 300 -0.04 -28.23 31.08
N ASN A 301 -0.23 -27.04 31.66
CA ASN A 301 0.50 -25.87 31.20
C ASN A 301 2.00 -26.20 31.27
N PRO A 302 2.77 -26.13 30.16
CA PRO A 302 4.21 -26.22 30.27
C PRO A 302 4.65 -25.12 31.22
N PRO A 303 5.53 -25.42 32.21
CA PRO A 303 5.90 -24.45 33.22
C PRO A 303 6.40 -23.19 32.52
N THR A 304 5.83 -22.05 32.90
CA THR A 304 6.23 -20.74 32.39
C THR A 304 7.73 -20.64 32.55
N ALA A 305 8.47 -20.66 31.44
CA ALA A 305 9.92 -20.68 31.48
C ALA A 305 10.36 -19.48 32.32
N ARG A 306 10.93 -19.76 33.51
CA ARG A 306 11.50 -18.73 34.37
C ARG A 306 12.46 -17.96 33.48
N GLN A 307 12.24 -16.66 33.32
CA GLN A 307 13.26 -15.78 32.78
C GLN A 307 14.40 -15.82 33.78
N GLU A 308 15.40 -16.68 33.51
CA GLU A 308 16.66 -16.60 34.22
C GLU A 308 17.20 -15.17 34.05
N PRO A 309 17.61 -14.50 35.13
CA PRO A 309 18.26 -13.22 35.00
C PRO A 309 19.54 -13.44 34.20
N ARG A 310 19.61 -12.88 32.99
CA ARG A 310 20.82 -12.90 32.15
C ARG A 310 21.99 -12.38 32.97
N LYS A 311 22.85 -13.30 33.44
CA LYS A 311 24.14 -12.94 34.04
C LYS A 311 24.94 -12.17 32.98
N HIS A 312 25.22 -10.91 33.27
CA HIS A 312 26.19 -10.15 32.49
C HIS A 312 27.55 -10.88 32.57
N PRO A 313 28.23 -11.18 31.44
CA PRO A 313 29.64 -11.50 31.46
C PRO A 313 30.40 -10.25 31.92
N GLY A 314 31.12 -10.36 33.04
CA GLY A 314 31.80 -9.23 33.65
C GLY A 314 32.98 -8.72 32.82
N ALA A 315 33.30 -7.44 32.99
CA ALA A 315 34.57 -6.88 32.57
C ALA A 315 35.63 -7.02 33.68
N ARG A 316 36.92 -7.15 33.30
CA ARG A 316 38.13 -7.16 34.15
C ARG A 316 38.30 -8.46 34.99
N SER A 317 39.47 -9.00 35.33
CA SER A 317 40.91 -8.87 34.92
C SER A 317 41.68 -10.05 35.60
N ALA A 318 42.99 -10.33 35.49
CA ALA A 318 44.17 -9.65 34.95
C ALA A 318 45.27 -10.69 34.55
N ALA A 319 46.10 -10.46 33.52
CA ALA A 319 47.53 -10.05 33.60
C ALA A 319 48.62 -11.15 33.69
N SER A 320 49.77 -10.86 33.05
CA SER A 320 51.05 -11.62 33.02
C SER A 320 51.03 -12.90 32.14
N ARG A 321 52.04 -13.30 31.33
CA ARG A 321 53.43 -12.85 30.99
C ARG A 321 53.69 -13.22 29.49
N ALA A 322 54.75 -12.85 28.76
CA ALA A 322 55.68 -11.70 28.69
C ALA A 322 56.66 -11.90 27.49
N ARG A 323 57.21 -10.79 26.91
CA ARG A 323 58.37 -10.74 25.95
C ARG A 323 58.18 -11.44 24.57
N THR A 324 58.74 -11.04 23.42
CA THR A 324 59.71 -10.01 22.93
C THR A 324 59.20 -9.49 21.56
N GLY A 325 59.63 -8.38 20.91
CA GLY A 325 60.62 -7.31 21.15
C GLY A 325 60.65 -6.30 19.98
N GLY A 326 61.39 -5.18 20.07
CA GLY A 326 61.51 -4.11 19.03
C GLY A 326 60.45 -2.99 19.19
N ARG A 327 60.72 -1.68 19.43
CA ARG A 327 61.82 -0.74 19.06
C ARG A 327 61.83 -0.49 17.54
N ALA A 328 61.67 0.72 16.97
CA ALA A 328 61.47 2.11 17.44
C ALA A 328 60.66 2.89 16.36
N GLY A 329 60.18 4.13 16.50
CA GLY A 329 60.21 5.12 17.59
C GLY A 329 59.58 6.47 17.16
N ARG A 330 59.67 7.48 18.04
CA ARG A 330 59.61 8.96 17.84
C ARG A 330 59.28 9.50 16.42
N ARG A 331 58.51 10.60 16.23
CA ARG A 331 58.27 11.78 17.10
C ARG A 331 57.13 12.67 16.54
N THR A 332 56.57 13.54 17.39
CA THR A 332 56.02 14.91 17.13
C THR A 332 55.62 15.33 15.70
N GLY A 333 54.50 16.04 15.44
CA GLY A 333 53.49 16.62 16.34
C GLY A 333 53.02 18.01 15.86
N ARG A 334 51.82 18.41 16.30
CA ARG A 334 51.34 19.80 16.51
C ARG A 334 51.52 20.84 15.37
N ALA A 335 50.42 21.18 14.69
CA ALA A 335 50.16 22.56 14.28
C ALA A 335 48.64 22.84 14.26
N ALA A 336 48.20 23.78 15.10
CA ALA A 336 46.90 24.42 14.97
C ALA A 336 47.12 25.83 14.41
N GLY A 337 46.38 26.22 13.38
CA GLY A 337 46.46 27.54 12.76
C GLY A 337 45.08 28.17 12.63
N LYS A 338 44.84 29.26 13.38
CA LYS A 338 43.61 30.08 13.29
C LYS A 338 43.80 31.24 12.29
N ARG A 339 42.66 31.86 11.97
CA ARG A 339 42.46 33.22 11.39
C ARG A 339 42.57 33.34 9.87
N ALA A 340 41.99 34.35 9.21
CA ALA A 340 40.72 35.11 9.36
C ALA A 340 40.81 36.39 8.49
N GLY A 341 39.70 36.80 7.86
CA GLY A 341 39.63 38.00 7.02
C GLY A 341 40.15 37.79 5.59
N ARG A 342 39.83 38.66 4.61
CA ARG A 342 39.07 39.93 4.70
C ARG A 342 38.48 40.29 3.31
N ARG A 343 37.23 40.77 3.31
CA ARG A 343 36.58 41.77 2.41
C ARG A 343 37.07 41.98 0.95
N ARG A 344 36.06 41.98 0.05
CA ARG A 344 35.79 42.92 -1.08
C ARG A 344 36.87 43.10 -2.17
N ALA A 345 36.48 42.79 -3.40
CA ALA A 345 35.99 43.84 -4.32
C ALA A 345 34.52 43.51 -4.64
#